data_AF-L0PGG1-F1
#
_entry.id   AF-L0PGG1-F1
#
_cell.length_a   1.000
_cell.length_b   1.000
_cell.length_c   1.000
_cell.angle_alpha   90.00
_cell.angle_beta   90.00
_cell.angle_gamma   90.00
#
_symmetry.space_group_name_H-M   'P 1'
#
loop_
_entity.id
_entity.type
_entity.pdbx_description
1 polymer ?
#
loop_
_entity_poly.entity_id
_entity_poly.type
_entity_poly.pdbx_seq_one_letter_code
_entity_poly.pdbx_strand_id
1 'polypeptide(L)'
;MLHEKSLTSKKRSSEILLKDDKKRHKESIIIQWNTSDSNVFLKPIFSETYLTLLSKALDHLKKVDSRFQVLSERFPCKPFSPEGLMEPVNPFQSLCRAILSQQLSNSASASVYRKFIKLFFPDETKQPQNRENKSSDSQASEAKIFPMPQTVRDMSPENLRLAGCSFKKIEYIKSLANNFLSGDLSAEFFSNTSDEGIMQRLTTIKGIGPWSAEMFLLFSLKRTDILSTGDLGIQRGMALMKGKNISKPNKGKWKYMSYEEMIEMAEPWRPYRSIASWFMWVRAIDI
;
A
#
# COMPACT_ATOMS: atom_id res chain seq x y z
N MET A 1 -41.88 -11.12 13.49
CA MET A 1 -41.66 -11.96 12.28
C MET A 1 -40.99 -11.26 11.10
N LEU A 2 -41.31 -9.99 10.75
CA LEU A 2 -40.67 -9.31 9.60
C LEU A 2 -39.22 -8.85 9.88
N HIS A 3 -38.90 -8.49 11.13
CA HIS A 3 -37.57 -8.01 11.52
C HIS A 3 -36.48 -9.12 11.54
N GLU A 4 -36.84 -10.34 11.96
CA GLU A 4 -35.91 -11.49 11.99
C GLU A 4 -35.58 -12.03 10.59
N LYS A 5 -36.53 -11.99 9.65
CA LYS A 5 -36.31 -12.41 8.25
C LYS A 5 -35.32 -11.48 7.52
N SER A 6 -35.29 -10.19 7.86
CA SER A 6 -34.35 -9.21 7.28
C SER A 6 -32.92 -9.37 7.81
N LEU A 7 -32.78 -9.63 9.12
CA LEU A 7 -31.47 -9.87 9.76
C LEU A 7 -30.82 -11.17 9.28
N THR A 8 -31.62 -12.24 9.13
CA THR A 8 -31.15 -13.54 8.60
C THR A 8 -30.79 -13.48 7.12
N SER A 9 -31.52 -12.70 6.31
CA SER A 9 -31.20 -12.43 4.91
C SER A 9 -29.88 -11.68 4.74
N LYS A 10 -29.67 -10.57 5.47
CA LYS A 10 -28.39 -9.81 5.44
C LYS A 10 -27.20 -10.66 5.86
N LYS A 11 -27.35 -11.48 6.90
CA LYS A 11 -26.29 -12.35 7.43
C LYS A 11 -25.92 -13.45 6.42
N ARG A 12 -26.92 -14.02 5.76
CA ARG A 12 -26.74 -15.03 4.70
C ARG A 12 -26.10 -14.44 3.44
N SER A 13 -26.47 -13.23 3.04
CA SER A 13 -25.82 -12.51 1.92
C SER A 13 -24.37 -12.15 2.24
N SER A 14 -24.06 -11.70 3.47
CA SER A 14 -22.67 -11.44 3.89
C SER A 14 -21.82 -12.70 3.93
N GLU A 15 -22.38 -13.84 4.38
CA GLU A 15 -21.66 -15.11 4.43
C GLU A 15 -21.40 -15.72 3.05
N ILE A 16 -22.32 -15.51 2.09
CA ILE A 16 -22.14 -15.92 0.69
C ILE A 16 -21.06 -15.06 0.02
N LEU A 17 -21.10 -13.73 0.20
CA LEU A 17 -20.07 -12.81 -0.29
C LEU A 17 -18.68 -13.17 0.27
N LEU A 18 -18.59 -13.49 1.57
CA LEU A 18 -17.34 -13.89 2.23
C LEU A 18 -16.79 -15.24 1.73
N LYS A 19 -17.65 -16.21 1.42
CA LYS A 19 -17.24 -17.52 0.87
C LYS A 19 -16.78 -17.41 -0.58
N ASP A 20 -17.45 -16.56 -1.34
CA ASP A 20 -17.09 -16.27 -2.72
C ASP A 20 -15.79 -15.48 -2.82
N ASP A 21 -15.53 -14.51 -1.93
CA ASP A 21 -14.24 -13.82 -1.85
C ASP A 21 -13.11 -14.84 -1.56
N LYS A 22 -13.27 -15.75 -0.59
CA LYS A 22 -12.25 -16.76 -0.24
C LYS A 22 -11.88 -17.70 -1.37
N LYS A 23 -12.85 -18.12 -2.21
CA LYS A 23 -12.58 -19.03 -3.34
C LYS A 23 -11.90 -18.29 -4.50
N ARG A 24 -12.29 -17.04 -4.76
CA ARG A 24 -11.69 -16.16 -5.77
C ARG A 24 -10.28 -15.68 -5.39
N HIS A 25 -9.99 -15.58 -4.10
CA HIS A 25 -8.68 -15.12 -3.60
C HIS A 25 -7.53 -16.10 -3.87
N LYS A 26 -7.83 -17.39 -4.01
CA LYS A 26 -6.84 -18.42 -4.40
C LYS A 26 -6.40 -18.26 -5.86
N GLU A 27 -7.17 -17.56 -6.68
CA GLU A 27 -6.89 -17.27 -8.10
C GLU A 27 -6.28 -15.88 -8.32
N SER A 28 -6.25 -15.00 -7.30
CA SER A 28 -5.78 -13.60 -7.42
C SER A 28 -4.28 -13.39 -7.14
N ILE A 29 -3.52 -14.44 -6.79
CA ILE A 29 -2.07 -14.31 -6.59
C ILE A 29 -1.38 -14.32 -7.97
N ILE A 30 -1.39 -13.15 -8.60
CA ILE A 30 -0.78 -12.92 -9.91
C ILE A 30 0.76 -12.82 -9.79
N ILE A 31 1.25 -12.40 -8.63
CA ILE A 31 2.66 -12.09 -8.40
C ILE A 31 3.24 -13.09 -7.41
N GLN A 32 4.23 -13.83 -7.87
CA GLN A 32 4.95 -14.84 -7.12
C GLN A 32 6.31 -14.31 -6.71
N TRP A 33 6.79 -14.76 -5.55
CA TRP A 33 8.02 -14.29 -4.95
C TRP A 33 8.93 -15.45 -4.60
N ASN A 34 10.22 -15.27 -4.86
CA ASN A 34 11.29 -15.99 -4.20
C ASN A 34 11.72 -15.22 -2.95
N THR A 35 12.06 -15.93 -1.88
CA THR A 35 12.64 -15.32 -0.68
C THR A 35 14.17 -15.32 -0.79
N SER A 36 14.83 -14.31 -0.21
CA SER A 36 16.29 -14.36 -0.03
C SER A 36 16.69 -15.36 1.06
N ASP A 37 17.94 -15.82 1.05
CA ASP A 37 18.48 -16.71 2.10
C ASP A 37 18.37 -16.10 3.51
N SER A 38 18.45 -14.77 3.60
CA SER A 38 18.24 -14.01 4.84
C SER A 38 16.76 -13.87 5.26
N ASN A 39 15.81 -14.34 4.44
CA ASN A 39 14.36 -14.21 4.59
C ASN A 39 13.83 -12.78 4.80
N VAL A 40 14.59 -11.78 4.32
CA VAL A 40 14.27 -10.35 4.43
C VAL A 40 13.75 -9.76 3.12
N PHE A 41 14.14 -10.32 1.98
CA PHE A 41 13.74 -9.79 0.67
C PHE A 41 12.79 -10.75 -0.05
N LEU A 42 11.78 -10.16 -0.68
CA LEU A 42 10.95 -10.78 -1.70
C LEU A 42 11.50 -10.38 -3.08
N LYS A 43 11.89 -11.36 -3.88
CA LYS A 43 12.33 -11.17 -5.26
C LYS A 43 11.24 -11.67 -6.20
N PRO A 44 10.71 -10.83 -7.11
CA PRO A 44 9.65 -11.26 -8.00
C PRO A 44 10.13 -12.39 -8.91
N ILE A 45 9.31 -13.42 -9.06
CA ILE A 45 9.53 -14.48 -10.05
C ILE A 45 9.03 -13.96 -11.38
N PHE A 46 9.94 -13.83 -12.35
CA PHE A 46 9.56 -13.35 -13.67
C PHE A 46 8.53 -14.28 -14.32
N SER A 47 7.47 -13.68 -14.89
CA SER A 47 6.41 -14.35 -15.63
C SER A 47 5.94 -13.43 -16.76
N GLU A 48 5.53 -14.00 -17.90
CA GLU A 48 4.89 -13.27 -19.00
C GLU A 48 3.66 -12.46 -18.55
N THR A 49 3.04 -12.89 -17.44
CA THR A 49 1.92 -12.18 -16.84
C THR A 49 2.31 -10.77 -16.43
N TYR A 50 3.56 -10.52 -16.04
CA TYR A 50 4.00 -9.21 -15.53
C TYR A 50 4.09 -8.20 -16.67
N LEU A 51 4.52 -8.65 -17.85
CA LEU A 51 4.58 -7.82 -19.07
C LEU A 51 3.19 -7.37 -19.53
N THR A 52 2.16 -8.18 -19.26
CA THR A 52 0.79 -7.96 -19.75
C THR A 52 -0.22 -7.55 -18.67
N LEU A 53 0.19 -7.50 -17.39
CA LEU A 53 -0.72 -7.26 -16.28
C LEU A 53 -1.41 -5.90 -16.39
N LEU A 54 -0.61 -4.85 -16.58
CA LEU A 54 -1.13 -3.49 -16.65
C LEU A 54 -2.01 -3.30 -17.88
N SER A 55 -1.63 -3.81 -19.06
CA SER A 55 -2.46 -3.68 -20.26
C SER A 55 -3.79 -4.39 -20.09
N LYS A 56 -3.81 -5.63 -19.57
CA LYS A 56 -5.05 -6.37 -19.25
C LYS A 56 -5.92 -5.62 -18.25
N ALA A 57 -5.33 -5.06 -17.20
CA ALA A 57 -6.04 -4.27 -16.20
C ALA A 57 -6.66 -3.01 -16.82
N LEU A 58 -5.91 -2.28 -17.65
CA LEU A 58 -6.42 -1.09 -18.34
C LEU A 58 -7.53 -1.42 -19.33
N ASP A 59 -7.41 -2.50 -20.09
CA ASP A 59 -8.45 -2.94 -21.02
C ASP A 59 -9.74 -3.32 -20.29
N HIS A 60 -9.63 -3.98 -19.13
CA HIS A 60 -10.76 -4.24 -18.25
C HIS A 60 -11.41 -2.94 -17.74
N LEU A 61 -10.62 -2.04 -17.16
CA LEU A 61 -11.12 -0.81 -16.57
C LEU A 61 -11.75 0.13 -17.61
N LYS A 62 -11.20 0.20 -18.83
CA LYS A 62 -11.78 0.97 -19.94
C LYS A 62 -13.15 0.46 -20.38
N LYS A 63 -13.36 -0.87 -20.34
CA LYS A 63 -14.67 -1.48 -20.64
C LYS A 63 -15.70 -1.16 -19.57
N VAL A 64 -15.27 -1.06 -18.31
CA VAL A 64 -16.12 -0.69 -17.18
C VAL A 64 -16.49 0.80 -17.23
N ASP A 65 -15.51 1.67 -17.49
CA ASP A 65 -15.71 3.12 -17.56
C ASP A 65 -14.68 3.76 -18.50
N SER A 66 -15.16 4.41 -19.56
CA SER A 66 -14.31 5.01 -20.60
C SER A 66 -13.37 6.10 -20.08
N ARG A 67 -13.64 6.69 -18.91
CA ARG A 67 -12.78 7.71 -18.31
C ARG A 67 -11.43 7.16 -17.88
N PHE A 68 -11.30 5.84 -17.66
CA PHE A 68 -10.00 5.22 -17.45
C PHE A 68 -9.07 5.34 -18.67
N GLN A 69 -9.59 5.54 -19.88
CA GLN A 69 -8.77 5.84 -21.06
C GLN A 69 -8.00 7.15 -20.85
N VAL A 70 -8.72 8.23 -20.60
CA VAL A 70 -8.14 9.57 -20.36
C VAL A 70 -7.17 9.55 -19.18
N LEU A 71 -7.53 8.85 -18.10
CA LEU A 71 -6.65 8.72 -16.93
C LEU A 71 -5.36 7.95 -17.26
N SER A 72 -5.44 6.87 -18.03
CA SER A 72 -4.28 6.06 -18.39
C SER A 72 -3.33 6.73 -19.38
N GLU A 73 -3.86 7.56 -20.28
CA GLU A 73 -3.08 8.36 -21.22
C GLU A 73 -2.35 9.51 -20.51
N ARG A 74 -2.98 10.10 -19.48
CA ARG A 74 -2.41 11.20 -18.71
C ARG A 74 -1.44 10.75 -17.61
N PHE A 75 -1.72 9.63 -16.95
CA PHE A 75 -0.98 9.18 -15.78
C PHE A 75 -0.47 7.74 -15.97
N PRO A 76 0.82 7.53 -16.27
CA PRO A 76 1.41 6.19 -16.35
C PRO A 76 1.40 5.50 -14.99
N CYS A 77 0.74 4.34 -14.88
CA CYS A 77 0.66 3.56 -13.64
C CYS A 77 1.97 2.81 -13.34
N LYS A 78 3.01 3.56 -12.94
CA LYS A 78 4.35 3.02 -12.65
C LYS A 78 4.36 1.87 -11.63
N PRO A 79 3.60 1.89 -10.52
CA PRO A 79 3.68 0.82 -9.53
C PRO A 79 3.34 -0.57 -10.06
N PHE A 80 2.50 -0.63 -11.12
CA PHE A 80 2.06 -1.86 -11.77
C PHE A 80 2.61 -1.99 -13.20
N SER A 81 3.56 -1.14 -13.63
CA SER A 81 4.28 -1.34 -14.89
C SER A 81 5.17 -2.59 -14.79
N PRO A 82 5.61 -3.17 -15.91
CA PRO A 82 6.54 -4.31 -15.87
C PRO A 82 7.75 -4.05 -14.98
N GLU A 83 8.34 -2.85 -15.05
CA GLU A 83 9.47 -2.45 -14.23
C GLU A 83 9.08 -2.39 -12.75
N GLY A 84 7.95 -1.77 -12.42
CA GLY A 84 7.45 -1.65 -11.06
C GLY A 84 7.09 -3.00 -10.41
N LEU A 85 6.64 -3.98 -11.20
CA LEU A 85 6.36 -5.34 -10.77
C LEU A 85 7.64 -6.18 -10.56
N MET A 86 8.74 -5.80 -11.21
CA MET A 86 10.03 -6.47 -11.10
C MET A 86 10.91 -5.91 -9.97
N GLU A 87 10.44 -4.89 -9.23
CA GLU A 87 11.15 -4.36 -8.08
C GLU A 87 11.18 -5.38 -6.93
N PRO A 88 12.37 -5.72 -6.39
CA PRO A 88 12.45 -6.50 -5.17
C PRO A 88 11.94 -5.69 -3.98
N VAL A 89 11.31 -6.38 -3.03
CA VAL A 89 10.67 -5.76 -1.88
C VAL A 89 11.40 -6.18 -0.62
N ASN A 90 11.71 -5.21 0.24
CA ASN A 90 12.09 -5.45 1.62
C ASN A 90 10.88 -5.11 2.52
N PRO A 91 10.08 -6.10 2.99
CA PRO A 91 8.89 -5.84 3.77
C PRO A 91 9.16 -5.03 5.04
N PHE A 92 10.29 -5.29 5.70
CA PHE A 92 10.68 -4.56 6.91
C PHE A 92 10.92 -3.08 6.62
N GLN A 93 11.66 -2.77 5.55
CA GLN A 93 11.87 -1.40 5.07
C GLN A 93 10.55 -0.71 4.74
N SER A 94 9.68 -1.36 3.95
CA SER A 94 8.40 -0.78 3.54
C SER A 94 7.52 -0.42 4.73
N LEU A 95 7.40 -1.33 5.71
CA LEU A 95 6.61 -1.12 6.92
C LEU A 95 7.24 -0.09 7.85
N CYS A 96 8.57 -0.06 7.99
CA CYS A 96 9.26 1.00 8.73
C CYS A 96 9.01 2.37 8.09
N ARG A 97 9.11 2.47 6.76
CA ARG A 97 8.86 3.72 6.03
C ARG A 97 7.42 4.19 6.23
N ALA A 98 6.45 3.28 6.23
CA ALA A 98 5.05 3.59 6.54
C ALA A 98 4.90 4.17 7.95
N ILE A 99 5.57 3.63 8.97
CA ILE A 99 5.55 4.19 10.33
C ILE A 99 6.23 5.57 10.39
N LEU A 100 7.39 5.69 9.74
CA LEU A 100 8.18 6.93 9.74
C LEU A 100 7.42 8.10 9.08
N SER A 101 6.64 7.84 8.03
CA SER A 101 5.93 8.87 7.25
C SER A 101 4.64 9.39 7.91
N GLN A 102 4.06 8.67 8.88
CA GLN A 102 2.79 9.04 9.49
C GLN A 102 2.77 10.48 10.02
N GLN A 103 1.68 11.20 9.75
CA GLN A 103 1.44 12.58 10.21
C GLN A 103 2.51 13.60 9.77
N LEU A 104 3.25 13.31 8.70
CA LEU A 104 4.25 14.22 8.13
C LEU A 104 3.86 14.60 6.69
N SER A 105 4.31 15.77 6.24
CA SER A 105 4.32 16.09 4.82
C SER A 105 5.30 15.20 4.05
N ASN A 106 5.18 15.13 2.73
CA ASN A 106 6.11 14.36 1.89
C ASN A 106 7.57 14.79 2.09
N SER A 107 7.84 16.10 2.19
CA SER A 107 9.19 16.63 2.40
C SER A 107 9.74 16.32 3.79
N ALA A 108 8.90 16.40 4.84
CA ALA A 108 9.28 16.03 6.20
C ALA A 108 9.53 14.52 6.32
N SER A 109 8.68 13.69 5.72
CA SER A 109 8.87 12.24 5.67
C SER A 109 10.18 11.85 4.98
N ALA A 110 10.50 12.46 3.83
CA ALA A 110 11.75 12.22 3.12
C ALA A 110 12.97 12.63 3.96
N SER A 111 12.89 13.76 4.68
CA SER A 111 13.94 14.22 5.58
C SER A 111 14.18 13.25 6.74
N VAL A 112 13.12 12.80 7.42
CA VAL A 112 13.22 11.83 8.52
C VAL A 112 13.80 10.51 8.01
N TYR A 113 13.30 10.00 6.88
CA TYR A 113 13.79 8.76 6.28
C TYR A 113 15.29 8.84 5.94
N ARG A 114 15.73 9.91 5.28
CA ARG A 114 17.14 10.12 4.94
C ARG A 114 18.04 10.17 6.18
N LYS A 115 17.62 10.90 7.21
CA LYS A 115 18.37 10.97 8.48
C LYS A 115 18.41 9.63 9.18
N PHE A 116 17.31 8.86 9.16
CA PHE A 116 17.26 7.51 9.68
C PHE A 116 18.28 6.60 8.98
N ILE A 117 18.30 6.56 7.65
CA ILE A 117 19.30 5.79 6.90
C ILE A 117 20.73 6.23 7.22
N LYS A 118 20.98 7.54 7.32
CA LYS A 118 22.30 8.09 7.66
C LYS A 118 22.82 7.63 9.03
N LEU A 119 21.95 7.32 9.99
CA LEU A 119 22.37 6.77 11.30
C LEU A 119 23.03 5.40 11.17
N PHE A 120 22.58 4.59 10.21
CA PHE A 120 23.07 3.23 10.01
C PHE A 120 24.18 3.15 8.95
N PHE A 121 24.13 4.04 7.96
CA PHE A 121 25.07 4.07 6.83
C PHE A 121 25.61 5.49 6.62
N PRO A 122 26.49 5.99 7.52
CA PRO A 122 26.98 7.37 7.46
C PRO A 122 27.78 7.68 6.19
N ASP A 123 28.51 6.69 5.65
CA ASP A 123 29.37 6.88 4.48
C ASP A 123 28.66 6.69 3.13
N GLU A 124 27.59 5.91 3.08
CA GLU A 124 26.85 5.63 1.84
C GLU A 124 25.87 6.74 1.45
N THR A 125 25.61 7.70 2.36
CA THR A 125 24.76 8.87 2.07
C THR A 125 25.49 10.02 1.35
N LYS A 126 26.77 9.84 1.00
CA LYS A 126 27.59 10.81 0.26
C LYS A 126 27.43 10.61 -1.26
N GLN A 127 26.31 11.03 -1.89
CA GLN A 127 26.16 11.07 -3.35
C GLN A 127 25.25 12.24 -3.82
N PRO A 128 25.38 12.73 -5.08
CA PRO A 128 25.83 14.09 -5.42
C PRO A 128 24.74 15.18 -5.49
N GLN A 129 25.18 16.44 -5.45
CA GLN A 129 24.38 17.68 -5.46
C GLN A 129 23.69 18.04 -6.79
N ASN A 130 23.26 17.09 -7.62
CA ASN A 130 22.46 17.45 -8.80
C ASN A 130 20.97 17.36 -8.50
N ARG A 131 20.47 18.44 -7.87
CA ARG A 131 19.04 18.75 -7.74
C ARG A 131 18.52 19.42 -9.02
N GLU A 132 18.38 18.68 -10.11
CA GLU A 132 17.56 19.17 -11.22
C GLU A 132 16.67 18.05 -11.76
N ASN A 133 15.36 18.31 -11.69
CA ASN A 133 14.25 17.58 -12.30
C ASN A 133 14.11 16.08 -11.98
N LYS A 134 13.54 15.79 -10.81
CA LYS A 134 12.71 14.58 -10.62
C LYS A 134 11.30 14.99 -10.22
N SER A 135 10.36 14.69 -11.10
CA SER A 135 8.92 14.83 -10.90
C SER A 135 8.46 14.08 -9.64
N SER A 136 7.45 14.66 -8.97
CA SER A 136 6.92 14.33 -7.66
C SER A 136 6.30 12.92 -7.48
N ASP A 137 6.25 12.10 -8.54
CA ASP A 137 5.50 10.84 -8.57
C ASP A 137 6.37 9.58 -8.67
N SER A 138 7.59 9.64 -8.14
CA SER A 138 8.39 8.42 -7.94
C SER A 138 8.89 8.36 -6.50
N GLN A 139 8.03 7.85 -5.61
CA GLN A 139 8.41 7.43 -4.26
C GLN A 139 9.38 6.22 -4.23
N ALA A 140 9.93 5.82 -5.38
CA ALA A 140 10.87 4.73 -5.56
C ALA A 140 12.22 5.24 -6.12
N SER A 141 12.98 6.03 -5.35
CA SER A 141 14.44 6.16 -5.58
C SER A 141 15.23 6.71 -4.36
N GLU A 142 14.95 6.23 -3.15
CA GLU A 142 15.77 6.57 -1.95
C GLU A 142 16.32 5.29 -1.29
N ALA A 143 17.67 5.21 -1.25
CA ALA A 143 18.55 4.17 -0.69
C ALA A 143 18.23 2.71 -1.09
N LYS A 144 19.12 2.08 -1.88
CA LYS A 144 19.14 0.63 -2.18
C LYS A 144 19.41 -0.26 -0.93
N ILE A 145 19.53 0.35 0.25
CA ILE A 145 20.18 -0.20 1.42
C ILE A 145 19.34 0.22 2.64
N PHE A 146 19.05 -0.74 3.52
CA PHE A 146 18.22 -0.54 4.71
C PHE A 146 18.78 -1.39 5.85
N PRO A 147 18.79 -0.91 7.11
CA PRO A 147 19.31 -1.68 8.23
C PRO A 147 18.49 -2.95 8.46
N MET A 148 19.15 -4.02 8.87
CA MET A 148 18.49 -5.27 9.26
C MET A 148 17.65 -5.05 10.53
N PRO A 149 16.58 -5.86 10.75
CA PRO A 149 15.75 -5.76 11.95
C PRO A 149 16.54 -5.73 13.25
N GLN A 150 17.56 -6.59 13.35
CA GLN A 150 18.46 -6.67 14.50
C GLN A 150 19.15 -5.33 14.78
N THR A 151 19.72 -4.71 13.75
CA THR A 151 20.42 -3.42 13.86
C THR A 151 19.48 -2.31 14.30
N VAL A 152 18.24 -2.28 13.79
CA VAL A 152 17.23 -1.29 14.19
C VAL A 152 16.78 -1.49 15.64
N ARG A 153 16.58 -2.74 16.07
CA ARG A 153 16.23 -3.06 17.46
C ARG A 153 17.28 -2.55 18.44
N ASP A 154 18.54 -2.79 18.13
CA ASP A 154 19.68 -2.52 19.02
C ASP A 154 20.06 -1.04 19.06
N MET A 155 19.68 -0.26 18.04
CA MET A 155 19.91 1.19 18.02
C MET A 155 19.24 1.88 19.22
N SER A 156 19.98 2.71 19.95
CA SER A 156 19.41 3.39 21.13
C SER A 156 18.25 4.31 20.74
N PRO A 157 17.17 4.38 21.55
CA PRO A 157 16.08 5.32 21.31
C PRO A 157 16.57 6.77 21.17
N GLU A 158 17.60 7.16 21.90
CA GLU A 158 18.21 8.48 21.88
C GLU A 158 18.84 8.78 20.52
N ASN A 159 19.52 7.81 19.90
CA ASN A 159 20.07 7.99 18.56
C ASN A 159 18.97 8.08 17.50
N LEU A 160 17.92 7.25 17.60
CA LEU A 160 16.78 7.30 16.69
C LEU A 160 16.02 8.63 16.78
N ARG A 161 16.00 9.27 17.96
CA ARG A 161 15.46 10.63 18.15
C ARG A 161 16.22 11.67 17.32
N LEU A 162 17.54 11.54 17.17
CA LEU A 162 18.36 12.45 16.38
C LEU A 162 17.99 12.43 14.88
N ALA A 163 17.41 11.33 14.39
CA ALA A 163 16.87 11.26 13.02
C ALA A 163 15.51 11.99 12.84
N GLY A 164 14.92 12.53 13.91
CA GLY A 164 13.61 13.19 13.87
C GLY A 164 12.43 12.25 14.13
N CYS A 165 12.68 11.02 14.58
CA CYS A 165 11.62 10.10 15.00
C CYS A 165 11.00 10.56 16.33
N SER A 166 9.69 10.39 16.50
CA SER A 166 9.04 10.53 17.82
C SER A 166 9.25 9.26 18.64
N PHE A 167 9.13 9.34 19.97
CA PHE A 167 9.23 8.15 20.83
C PHE A 167 8.21 7.07 20.50
N LYS A 168 6.97 7.45 20.14
CA LYS A 168 5.96 6.48 19.67
C LYS A 168 6.40 5.77 18.39
N LYS A 169 6.92 6.49 17.39
CA LYS A 169 7.43 5.88 16.15
C LYS A 169 8.61 4.94 16.43
N ILE A 170 9.46 5.30 17.39
CA ILE A 170 10.58 4.44 17.84
C ILE A 170 10.04 3.15 18.48
N GLU A 171 9.06 3.23 19.38
CA GLU A 171 8.41 2.04 19.97
C GLU A 171 7.85 1.14 18.86
N TYR A 172 7.16 1.72 17.88
CA TYR A 172 6.52 0.97 16.79
C TYR A 172 7.55 0.30 15.87
N ILE A 173 8.61 1.00 15.47
CA ILE A 173 9.66 0.44 14.61
C ILE A 173 10.45 -0.66 15.33
N LYS A 174 10.74 -0.49 16.63
CA LYS A 174 11.40 -1.53 17.44
C LYS A 174 10.48 -2.73 17.66
N SER A 175 9.18 -2.49 17.90
CA SER A 175 8.19 -3.57 17.97
C SER A 175 8.13 -4.34 16.65
N LEU A 176 8.05 -3.64 15.52
CA LEU A 176 8.10 -4.24 14.19
C LEU A 176 9.38 -5.07 14.00
N ALA A 177 10.54 -4.55 14.38
CA ALA A 177 11.80 -5.28 14.30
C ALA A 177 11.75 -6.60 15.10
N ASN A 178 11.17 -6.60 16.30
CA ASN A 178 11.00 -7.81 17.09
C ASN A 178 10.09 -8.84 16.42
N ASN A 179 9.05 -8.42 15.70
CA ASN A 179 8.18 -9.34 14.95
C ASN A 179 8.93 -10.03 13.79
N PHE A 180 9.90 -9.35 13.18
CA PHE A 180 10.77 -9.98 12.18
C PHE A 180 11.80 -10.92 12.83
N LEU A 181 12.33 -10.54 13.98
CA LEU A 181 13.33 -11.35 14.70
C LEU A 181 12.73 -12.60 15.36
N SER A 182 11.46 -12.58 15.74
CA SER A 182 10.74 -13.76 16.23
C SER A 182 10.34 -14.73 15.10
N GLY A 183 10.42 -14.28 13.83
CA GLY A 183 9.92 -15.02 12.69
C GLY A 183 8.41 -14.89 12.46
N ASP A 184 7.69 -14.11 13.28
CA ASP A 184 6.25 -13.88 13.09
C ASP A 184 5.95 -13.11 11.80
N LEU A 185 6.90 -12.27 11.37
CA LEU A 185 6.94 -11.66 10.05
C LEU A 185 8.22 -12.05 9.34
N SER A 186 8.11 -12.43 8.07
CA SER A 186 9.24 -12.80 7.22
C SER A 186 8.85 -12.63 5.76
N ALA A 187 9.83 -12.63 4.84
CA ALA A 187 9.53 -12.64 3.42
C ALA A 187 8.66 -13.87 3.08
N GLU A 188 8.98 -15.04 3.63
CA GLU A 188 8.17 -16.26 3.45
C GLU A 188 6.72 -16.10 3.91
N PHE A 189 6.49 -15.50 5.09
CA PHE A 189 5.15 -15.19 5.57
C PHE A 189 4.37 -14.37 4.54
N PHE A 190 4.94 -13.28 4.02
CA PHE A 190 4.25 -12.43 3.05
C PHE A 190 4.07 -13.08 1.68
N SER A 191 4.96 -13.99 1.29
CA SER A 191 4.83 -14.75 0.03
C SER A 191 3.67 -15.74 0.08
N ASN A 192 3.47 -16.40 1.23
CA ASN A 192 2.59 -17.57 1.35
C ASN A 192 1.25 -17.30 2.05
N THR A 193 1.04 -16.09 2.58
CA THR A 193 -0.17 -15.72 3.31
C THR A 193 -1.15 -14.93 2.42
N SER A 194 -2.45 -15.16 2.60
CA SER A 194 -3.51 -14.41 1.91
C SER A 194 -3.55 -12.94 2.35
N ASP A 195 -4.22 -12.09 1.58
CA ASP A 195 -4.28 -10.66 1.91
C ASP A 195 -5.01 -10.44 3.24
N GLU A 196 -6.07 -11.21 3.54
CA GLU A 196 -6.76 -11.13 4.83
C GLU A 196 -5.87 -11.58 5.99
N GLY A 197 -5.08 -12.64 5.79
CA GLY A 197 -4.14 -13.11 6.82
C GLY A 197 -3.05 -12.08 7.10
N ILE A 198 -2.52 -11.45 6.05
CA ILE A 198 -1.54 -10.35 6.18
C ILE A 198 -2.19 -9.14 6.87
N MET A 199 -3.40 -8.74 6.47
CA MET A 199 -4.16 -7.66 7.12
C MET A 199 -4.40 -7.93 8.60
N GLN A 200 -4.88 -9.12 8.94
CA GLN A 200 -5.14 -9.52 10.33
C GLN A 200 -3.85 -9.47 11.13
N ARG A 201 -2.74 -9.98 10.59
CA ARG A 201 -1.46 -9.98 11.30
C ARG A 201 -0.90 -8.57 11.48
N LEU A 202 -0.82 -7.79 10.42
CA LEU A 202 -0.20 -6.46 10.45
C LEU A 202 -0.95 -5.49 11.36
N THR A 203 -2.27 -5.55 11.38
CA THR A 203 -3.09 -4.65 12.22
C THR A 203 -3.02 -4.91 13.72
N THR A 204 -2.45 -6.05 14.14
CA THR A 204 -2.12 -6.30 15.57
C THR A 204 -0.84 -5.59 16.01
N ILE A 205 0.00 -5.14 15.06
CA ILE A 205 1.27 -4.50 15.36
C ILE A 205 1.01 -3.02 15.65
N LYS A 206 1.43 -2.58 16.85
CA LYS A 206 1.33 -1.17 17.25
C LYS A 206 1.97 -0.27 16.20
N GLY A 207 1.22 0.72 15.74
CA GLY A 207 1.67 1.67 14.73
C GLY A 207 1.33 1.29 13.29
N ILE A 208 0.78 0.10 13.03
CA ILE A 208 0.29 -0.30 11.70
C ILE A 208 -1.23 -0.43 11.76
N GLY A 209 -1.93 0.53 11.18
CA GLY A 209 -3.39 0.49 11.04
C GLY A 209 -3.84 -0.16 9.72
N PRO A 210 -5.17 -0.37 9.54
CA PRO A 210 -5.72 -0.95 8.32
C PRO A 210 -5.25 -0.24 7.04
N TRP A 211 -5.30 1.09 7.02
CA TRP A 211 -4.83 1.87 5.88
C TRP A 211 -3.35 1.59 5.53
N SER A 212 -2.45 1.57 6.53
CA SER A 212 -1.03 1.29 6.27
C SER A 212 -0.80 -0.13 5.76
N ALA A 213 -1.56 -1.11 6.25
CA ALA A 213 -1.50 -2.49 5.77
C ALA A 213 -2.04 -2.60 4.33
N GLU A 214 -3.13 -1.92 3.98
CA GLU A 214 -3.65 -1.85 2.61
C GLU A 214 -2.64 -1.20 1.65
N MET A 215 -1.99 -0.11 2.06
CA MET A 215 -0.93 0.54 1.27
C MET A 215 0.26 -0.37 1.07
N PHE A 216 0.62 -1.17 2.08
CA PHE A 216 1.67 -2.17 1.98
C PHE A 216 1.29 -3.28 0.98
N LEU A 217 0.08 -3.83 1.07
CA LEU A 217 -0.41 -4.83 0.10
C LEU A 217 -0.41 -4.29 -1.33
N LEU A 218 -0.89 -3.06 -1.52
CA LEU A 218 -1.02 -2.44 -2.84
C LEU A 218 0.34 -2.09 -3.45
N PHE A 219 1.21 -1.37 -2.74
CA PHE A 219 2.45 -0.84 -3.32
C PHE A 219 3.67 -1.72 -3.12
N SER A 220 3.75 -2.46 -2.01
CA SER A 220 4.89 -3.35 -1.73
C SER A 220 4.61 -4.74 -2.29
N LEU A 221 3.52 -5.40 -1.89
CA LEU A 221 3.20 -6.74 -2.40
C LEU A 221 2.52 -6.75 -3.76
N LYS A 222 2.23 -5.57 -4.33
CA LYS A 222 1.66 -5.40 -5.67
C LYS A 222 0.34 -6.17 -5.84
N ARG A 223 -0.43 -6.35 -4.76
CA ARG A 223 -1.74 -6.99 -4.82
C ARG A 223 -2.66 -6.16 -5.71
N THR A 224 -3.31 -6.79 -6.67
CA THR A 224 -4.05 -6.09 -7.73
C THR A 224 -5.47 -5.69 -7.33
N ASP A 225 -5.98 -6.26 -6.24
CA ASP A 225 -7.38 -6.14 -5.87
C ASP A 225 -7.61 -5.54 -4.47
N ILE A 226 -6.86 -4.49 -4.13
CA ILE A 226 -6.98 -3.74 -2.88
C ILE A 226 -7.78 -2.45 -3.12
N LEU A 227 -8.74 -2.18 -2.24
CA LEU A 227 -9.48 -0.92 -2.19
C LEU A 227 -9.45 -0.36 -0.76
N SER A 228 -8.66 0.68 -0.53
CA SER A 228 -8.61 1.34 0.77
C SER A 228 -9.75 2.35 0.90
N THR A 229 -10.88 1.90 1.45
CA THR A 229 -12.06 2.77 1.62
C THR A 229 -11.83 3.89 2.66
N GLY A 230 -10.85 3.72 3.54
CA GLY A 230 -10.43 4.74 4.51
C GLY A 230 -9.53 5.83 3.93
N ASP A 231 -8.99 5.65 2.73
CA ASP A 231 -8.08 6.62 2.12
C ASP A 231 -8.84 7.83 1.56
N LEU A 232 -8.50 9.03 2.06
CA LEU A 232 -9.18 10.27 1.65
C LEU A 232 -8.86 10.69 0.21
N GLY A 233 -7.68 10.33 -0.31
CA GLY A 233 -7.29 10.59 -1.70
C GLY A 233 -8.12 9.74 -2.66
N ILE A 234 -8.24 8.45 -2.39
CA ILE A 234 -9.09 7.52 -3.15
C ILE A 234 -10.56 7.95 -3.03
N GLN A 235 -11.07 8.25 -1.83
CA GLN A 235 -12.43 8.77 -1.64
C GLN A 235 -12.68 10.03 -2.48
N ARG A 236 -11.75 10.99 -2.48
CA ARG A 236 -11.84 12.24 -3.25
C ARG A 236 -11.86 11.93 -4.76
N GLY A 237 -10.97 11.06 -5.23
CA GLY A 237 -10.90 10.64 -6.64
C GLY A 237 -12.18 9.97 -7.12
N MET A 238 -12.73 9.06 -6.32
CA MET A 238 -14.00 8.38 -6.62
C MET A 238 -15.18 9.37 -6.62
N ALA A 239 -15.21 10.31 -5.68
CA ALA A 239 -16.25 11.34 -5.62
C ALA A 239 -16.22 12.24 -6.87
N LEU A 240 -15.03 12.66 -7.29
CA LEU A 240 -14.82 13.39 -8.54
C LEU A 240 -15.28 12.59 -9.76
N MET A 241 -15.03 11.29 -9.76
CA MET A 241 -15.51 10.39 -10.80
C MET A 241 -17.03 10.21 -10.76
N LYS A 242 -17.71 10.34 -9.62
CA LYS A 242 -19.19 10.45 -9.59
C LYS A 242 -19.72 11.86 -9.89
N GLY A 243 -18.86 12.82 -10.23
CA GLY A 243 -19.26 14.22 -10.47
C GLY A 243 -19.72 14.95 -9.20
N LYS A 244 -19.35 14.47 -8.00
CA LYS A 244 -19.69 15.12 -6.74
C LYS A 244 -18.88 16.40 -6.55
N ASN A 245 -19.50 17.42 -5.94
CA ASN A 245 -18.79 18.62 -5.51
C ASN A 245 -17.95 18.31 -4.25
N ILE A 246 -16.63 18.46 -4.38
CA ILE A 246 -15.65 18.18 -3.32
C ILE A 246 -15.20 19.42 -2.54
N SER A 247 -15.72 20.61 -2.88
CA SER A 247 -15.27 21.89 -2.34
C SER A 247 -15.77 22.17 -0.91
N LYS A 248 -16.67 21.35 -0.36
CA LYS A 248 -17.19 21.51 1.00
C LYS A 248 -17.13 20.19 1.77
N PRO A 249 -16.66 20.20 3.02
CA PRO A 249 -16.73 19.02 3.89
C PRO A 249 -18.20 18.68 4.19
N ASN A 250 -18.56 17.40 4.10
CA ASN A 250 -19.90 16.93 4.42
C ASN A 250 -20.08 16.95 5.94
N LYS A 251 -21.02 17.77 6.45
CA LYS A 251 -21.29 17.93 7.90
C LYS A 251 -20.01 18.26 8.70
N GLY A 252 -19.12 19.10 8.15
CA GLY A 252 -17.88 19.51 8.81
C GLY A 252 -16.78 18.44 8.87
N LYS A 253 -16.99 17.27 8.24
CA LYS A 253 -15.97 16.22 8.10
C LYS A 253 -15.61 16.02 6.64
N TRP A 254 -14.32 15.84 6.37
CA TRP A 254 -13.82 15.43 5.05
C TRP A 254 -14.11 13.95 4.85
N LYS A 255 -15.32 13.66 4.36
CA LYS A 255 -15.76 12.33 3.93
C LYS A 255 -16.47 12.50 2.59
N TYR A 256 -15.82 12.06 1.51
CA TYR A 256 -16.29 12.31 0.15
C TYR A 256 -17.27 11.23 -0.34
N MET A 257 -17.12 9.99 0.16
CA MET A 257 -17.99 8.86 -0.15
C MET A 257 -18.24 7.99 1.08
N SER A 258 -19.38 7.29 1.12
CA SER A 258 -19.61 6.23 2.11
C SER A 258 -18.87 4.95 1.73
N TYR A 259 -18.72 4.04 2.70
CA TYR A 259 -18.12 2.73 2.46
C TYR A 259 -18.92 1.98 1.39
N GLU A 260 -20.24 1.96 1.52
CA GLU A 260 -21.17 1.27 0.62
C GLU A 260 -21.07 1.83 -0.81
N GLU A 261 -21.04 3.16 -0.96
CA GLU A 261 -20.90 3.80 -2.27
C GLU A 261 -19.56 3.45 -2.94
N MET A 262 -18.48 3.34 -2.16
CA MET A 262 -17.17 2.96 -2.70
C MET A 262 -17.15 1.50 -3.13
N ILE A 263 -17.69 0.59 -2.30
CA ILE A 263 -17.75 -0.84 -2.63
C ILE A 263 -18.58 -1.06 -3.90
N GLU A 264 -19.78 -0.47 -3.98
CA GLU A 264 -20.65 -0.59 -5.16
C GLU A 264 -19.97 -0.09 -6.43
N MET A 265 -19.32 1.07 -6.36
CA MET A 265 -18.62 1.65 -7.50
C MET A 265 -17.39 0.85 -7.94
N ALA A 266 -16.69 0.24 -6.97
CA ALA A 266 -15.45 -0.47 -7.23
C ALA A 266 -15.63 -1.96 -7.56
N GLU A 267 -16.82 -2.53 -7.36
CA GLU A 267 -17.07 -3.94 -7.63
C GLU A 267 -16.79 -4.32 -9.10
N PRO A 268 -17.21 -3.53 -10.11
CA PRO A 268 -16.87 -3.82 -11.50
C PRO A 268 -15.37 -3.70 -11.82
N TRP A 269 -14.56 -3.04 -10.97
CA TRP A 269 -13.11 -2.91 -11.19
C TRP A 269 -12.33 -4.16 -10.86
N ARG A 270 -12.93 -5.14 -10.16
CA ARG A 270 -12.28 -6.41 -9.85
C ARG A 270 -11.86 -7.14 -11.15
N PRO A 271 -10.70 -7.81 -11.15
CA PRO A 271 -9.76 -8.02 -10.03
C PRO A 271 -8.65 -6.95 -9.95
N TYR A 272 -8.90 -5.74 -10.45
CA TYR A 272 -7.89 -4.68 -10.63
C TYR A 272 -8.20 -3.42 -9.80
N ARG A 273 -8.86 -3.56 -8.64
CA ARG A 273 -9.20 -2.42 -7.77
C ARG A 273 -8.00 -1.61 -7.31
N SER A 274 -6.81 -2.21 -7.20
CA SER A 274 -5.57 -1.48 -6.86
C SER A 274 -5.15 -0.50 -7.95
N ILE A 275 -5.25 -0.92 -9.22
CA ILE A 275 -4.92 -0.08 -10.37
C ILE A 275 -5.94 1.06 -10.48
N ALA A 276 -7.23 0.75 -10.32
CA ALA A 276 -8.28 1.77 -10.27
C ALA A 276 -8.07 2.75 -9.11
N SER A 277 -7.74 2.25 -7.92
CA SER A 277 -7.44 3.06 -6.73
C SER A 277 -6.25 3.99 -6.95
N TRP A 278 -5.20 3.53 -7.64
CA TRP A 278 -4.07 4.37 -8.02
C TRP A 278 -4.51 5.54 -8.90
N PHE A 279 -5.36 5.28 -9.90
CA PHE A 279 -5.92 6.34 -10.75
C PHE A 279 -6.79 7.33 -9.97
N MET A 280 -7.59 6.85 -9.01
CA MET A 280 -8.40 7.74 -8.15
C MET A 280 -7.48 8.65 -7.33
N TRP A 281 -6.37 8.11 -6.85
CA TRP A 281 -5.43 8.86 -6.04
C TRP A 281 -4.69 9.95 -6.85
N VAL A 282 -4.10 9.61 -7.99
CA VAL A 282 -3.38 10.61 -8.83
C VAL A 282 -4.33 11.69 -9.34
N ARG A 283 -5.56 11.31 -9.71
CA ARG A 283 -6.61 12.28 -10.08
C ARG A 283 -6.94 13.25 -8.94
N ALA A 284 -6.91 12.80 -7.69
CA ALA A 284 -7.21 13.64 -6.54
C ALA A 284 -6.09 14.63 -6.18
N ILE A 285 -4.85 14.35 -6.58
CA ILE A 285 -3.67 15.19 -6.33
C ILE A 285 -3.49 16.24 -7.44
N ASP A 286 -3.84 15.89 -8.68
CA ASP A 286 -3.67 16.74 -9.86
C ASP A 286 -4.68 17.90 -9.97
N ILE A 287 -5.66 17.99 -9.07
CA ILE A 287 -6.64 19.09 -8.94
C ILE A 287 -6.39 19.91 -7.68
#